data_AF-A0A0A7LT74-F1
#
_entry.id   AF-A0A0A7LT74-F1
#
_cell.length_a   1.000
_cell.length_b   1.000
_cell.length_c   1.000
_cell.angle_alpha   90.00
_cell.angle_beta   90.00
_cell.angle_gamma   90.00
#
_symmetry.space_group_name_H-M   'P 1'
#
loop_
_entity.id
_entity.type
_entity.pdbx_description
1 polymer ?
#
loop_
_entity_poly.entity_id
_entity_poly.type
_entity_poly.pdbx_seq_one_letter_code
_entity_poly.pdbx_strand_id
1 'polypeptide(L)'
;MFFKSFSFLQPTLMPVTNSSTARDTALLAMRPLIEGVPAYETPQTVADFLHHTLRPLLKLQNMPLLLTLTDYVHDHHIPLAQRSSTEQQRLLTDLLARNVKLRYTLVGLIAGLFTAAETAFYRQHRPELNRRLIEMATHRLLDQLPALHQ
;
A
#
# COMPACT_ATOMS: atom_id res chain seq x y z
N MET A 1 49.25 9.55 30.36
CA MET A 1 47.98 8.92 30.82
C MET A 1 47.00 9.00 29.66
N PHE A 2 46.71 7.84 29.06
CA PHE A 2 46.11 7.67 27.74
C PHE A 2 44.61 7.96 27.74
N PHE A 3 44.15 8.99 27.01
CA PHE A 3 42.75 9.09 26.59
C PHE A 3 42.61 8.35 25.26
N LYS A 4 41.99 7.16 25.34
CA LYS A 4 41.73 6.26 24.21
C LYS A 4 40.84 6.94 23.17
N SER A 5 41.27 6.86 21.92
CA SER A 5 40.49 7.18 20.72
C SER A 5 39.14 6.48 20.75
N PHE A 6 38.06 7.27 20.81
CA PHE A 6 36.72 6.82 20.47
C PHE A 6 36.64 6.71 18.95
N SER A 7 36.87 5.50 18.45
CA SER A 7 36.52 5.11 17.09
C SER A 7 34.99 5.13 17.01
N PHE A 8 34.43 6.21 16.47
CA PHE A 8 33.04 6.25 16.06
C PHE A 8 32.87 5.29 14.89
N LEU A 9 32.47 4.06 15.21
CA LEU A 9 31.89 3.13 14.25
C LEU A 9 30.69 3.83 13.60
N GLN A 10 30.84 4.18 12.32
CA GLN A 10 29.72 4.49 11.44
C GLN A 10 28.70 3.35 11.57
N PRO A 11 27.38 3.62 11.66
CA PRO A 11 26.39 2.56 11.55
C PRO A 11 26.55 1.96 10.16
N THR A 12 27.18 0.79 10.10
CA THR A 12 27.26 -0.03 8.90
C THR A 12 25.84 -0.30 8.47
N LEU A 13 25.42 0.40 7.41
CA LEU A 13 24.26 0.00 6.62
C LEU A 13 24.53 -1.44 6.22
N MET A 14 23.81 -2.39 6.84
CA MET A 14 23.90 -3.79 6.46
C MET A 14 23.63 -3.86 4.96
N PRO A 15 24.49 -4.50 4.15
CA PRO A 15 24.17 -4.77 2.76
C PRO A 15 22.89 -5.60 2.78
N VAL A 16 21.81 -5.06 2.21
CA VAL A 16 20.58 -5.81 1.98
C VAL A 16 20.94 -6.84 0.92
N THR A 17 21.44 -7.99 1.34
CA THR A 17 21.73 -9.10 0.44
C THR A 17 20.41 -9.56 -0.14
N ASN A 18 20.27 -9.40 -1.46
CA ASN A 18 19.20 -10.00 -2.26
C ASN A 18 19.10 -11.49 -1.92
N SER A 19 18.17 -11.85 -1.05
CA SER A 19 17.71 -13.22 -0.92
C SER A 19 16.23 -13.16 -1.25
N SER A 20 15.91 -13.57 -2.47
CA SER A 20 14.54 -13.93 -2.83
C SER A 20 14.11 -15.02 -1.85
N THR A 21 13.36 -14.63 -0.82
CA THR A 21 12.90 -15.57 0.19
C THR A 21 11.76 -16.41 -0.38
N ALA A 22 11.52 -17.60 0.16
CA ALA A 22 10.35 -18.41 -0.23
C ALA A 22 9.02 -17.62 -0.09
N ARG A 23 8.98 -16.67 0.85
CA ARG A 23 7.88 -15.70 1.01
C ARG A 23 7.77 -14.79 -0.22
N ASP A 24 8.85 -14.17 -0.66
CA ASP A 24 8.84 -13.25 -1.80
C ASP A 24 8.39 -13.97 -3.09
N THR A 25 8.86 -15.20 -3.31
CA THR A 25 8.39 -16.03 -4.43
C THR A 25 6.89 -16.31 -4.36
N ALA A 26 6.38 -16.67 -3.17
CA ALA A 26 4.94 -16.91 -2.98
C ALA A 26 4.11 -15.62 -3.16
N LEU A 27 4.60 -14.47 -2.67
CA LEU A 27 3.95 -13.17 -2.85
C LEU A 27 3.85 -12.78 -4.32
N LEU A 28 4.89 -13.02 -5.11
CA LEU A 28 4.89 -12.77 -6.55
C LEU A 28 3.92 -13.70 -7.28
N ALA A 29 3.87 -14.98 -6.90
CA ALA A 29 2.96 -15.97 -7.50
C ALA A 29 1.47 -15.66 -7.27
N MET A 30 1.13 -14.99 -6.15
CA MET A 30 -0.26 -14.60 -5.84
C MET A 30 -0.74 -13.36 -6.63
N ARG A 31 0.15 -12.64 -7.31
CA ARG A 31 -0.24 -11.39 -7.98
C ARG A 31 -1.01 -11.71 -9.26
N PRO A 32 -2.18 -11.07 -9.46
CA PRO A 32 -2.91 -11.24 -10.70
C PRO A 32 -2.08 -10.69 -11.86
N LEU A 33 -1.97 -11.49 -12.93
CA LEU A 33 -1.34 -11.07 -14.18
C LEU A 33 -2.13 -9.88 -14.76
N ILE A 34 -1.44 -8.76 -14.98
CA ILE A 34 -1.97 -7.63 -15.75
C ILE A 34 -1.39 -7.77 -17.14
N GLU A 35 -2.26 -7.99 -18.14
CA GLU A 35 -1.84 -8.14 -19.54
C GLU A 35 -1.06 -6.90 -20.02
N GLY A 36 0.03 -7.13 -20.76
CA GLY A 36 0.81 -6.08 -21.42
C GLY A 36 1.90 -5.42 -20.56
N VAL A 37 2.23 -5.97 -19.39
CA VAL A 37 3.22 -5.38 -18.47
C VAL A 37 4.41 -6.36 -18.28
N PRO A 38 5.67 -5.97 -18.58
CA PRO A 38 6.83 -6.83 -18.33
C PRO A 38 7.00 -7.08 -16.83
N ALA A 39 7.25 -8.32 -16.42
CA ALA A 39 7.54 -8.63 -15.02
C ALA A 39 8.96 -8.16 -14.67
N TYR A 40 9.08 -6.95 -14.11
CA TYR A 40 10.34 -6.51 -13.51
C TYR A 40 10.42 -7.02 -12.07
N GLU A 41 11.52 -7.72 -11.74
CA GLU A 41 11.78 -8.18 -10.37
C GLU A 41 12.04 -7.01 -9.40
N THR A 42 12.47 -5.85 -9.92
CA THR A 42 12.72 -4.64 -9.14
C THR A 42 12.24 -3.38 -9.90
N PRO A 43 11.35 -2.58 -9.30
CA PRO A 43 10.93 -1.31 -9.88
C PRO A 43 12.09 -0.33 -9.89
N GLN A 44 12.35 0.28 -11.06
CA GLN A 44 13.43 1.26 -11.25
C GLN A 44 12.92 2.68 -11.03
N THR A 45 11.64 2.92 -11.30
CA THR A 45 10.99 4.22 -11.12
C THR A 45 9.74 4.11 -10.25
N VAL A 46 9.28 5.25 -9.73
CA VAL A 46 7.99 5.32 -9.01
C VAL A 46 6.85 4.85 -9.92
N ALA A 47 6.86 5.24 -11.20
CA ALA A 47 5.85 4.80 -12.17
C ALA A 47 5.83 3.28 -12.33
N ASP A 48 7.00 2.64 -12.38
CA ASP A 48 7.11 1.18 -12.42
C ASP A 48 6.54 0.56 -11.15
N PHE A 49 6.84 1.11 -9.97
CA PHE A 49 6.27 0.62 -8.71
C PHE A 49 4.75 0.71 -8.70
N LEU A 50 4.17 1.80 -9.22
CA LEU A 50 2.72 1.95 -9.31
C LEU A 50 2.12 0.86 -10.20
N HIS A 51 2.68 0.64 -11.40
CA HIS A 51 2.12 -0.27 -12.40
C HIS A 51 2.38 -1.75 -12.11
N HIS A 52 3.59 -2.11 -11.68
CA HIS A 52 4.02 -3.49 -11.50
C HIS A 52 3.74 -4.03 -10.10
N THR A 53 3.71 -3.16 -9.09
CA THR A 53 3.54 -3.58 -7.69
C THR A 53 2.19 -3.16 -7.14
N LEU A 54 1.88 -1.86 -7.10
CA LEU A 54 0.67 -1.39 -6.43
C LEU A 54 -0.62 -1.76 -7.15
N ARG A 55 -0.68 -1.68 -8.49
CA ARG A 55 -1.89 -2.05 -9.24
C ARG A 55 -2.28 -3.52 -9.05
N PRO A 56 -1.37 -4.51 -9.17
CA PRO A 56 -1.70 -5.90 -8.88
C PRO A 56 -2.07 -6.13 -7.42
N LEU A 57 -1.33 -5.55 -6.47
CA LEU A 57 -1.58 -5.75 -5.04
C LEU A 57 -2.91 -5.16 -4.59
N LEU A 58 -3.26 -3.95 -5.03
CA LEU A 58 -4.57 -3.37 -4.77
C LEU A 58 -5.70 -4.23 -5.39
N LYS A 59 -5.44 -4.97 -6.48
CA LYS A 59 -6.45 -5.82 -7.14
C LYS A 59 -6.65 -7.09 -6.34
N LEU A 60 -5.54 -7.69 -5.89
CA LEU A 60 -5.54 -8.82 -4.98
C LEU A 60 -6.24 -8.49 -3.64
N GLN A 61 -5.96 -7.31 -3.09
CA GLN A 61 -6.48 -6.86 -1.79
C GLN A 61 -7.82 -6.12 -1.87
N ASN A 62 -8.51 -6.18 -3.01
CA ASN A 62 -9.77 -5.43 -3.19
C ASN A 62 -10.81 -5.77 -2.10
N MET A 63 -11.06 -7.06 -1.87
CA MET A 63 -12.04 -7.49 -0.87
C MET A 63 -11.63 -7.12 0.56
N PRO A 64 -10.40 -7.41 1.04
CA PRO A 64 -9.96 -6.95 2.37
C PRO A 64 -10.07 -5.44 2.58
N LEU A 65 -9.76 -4.62 1.57
CA LEU A 65 -9.90 -3.16 1.66
C LEU A 65 -11.36 -2.74 1.81
N LEU A 66 -12.28 -3.35 1.04
CA LEU A 66 -13.71 -3.08 1.12
C LEU A 66 -14.27 -3.46 2.49
N LEU A 67 -13.96 -4.67 2.99
CA LEU A 67 -14.41 -5.11 4.31
C LEU A 67 -13.91 -4.18 5.41
N THR A 68 -12.62 -3.82 5.38
CA THR A 68 -12.03 -2.89 6.35
C THR A 68 -12.74 -1.52 6.35
N LEU A 69 -13.10 -1.01 5.17
CA LEU A 69 -13.85 0.24 5.06
C LEU A 69 -15.28 0.07 5.59
N THR A 70 -15.97 -1.00 5.20
CA THR A 70 -17.36 -1.26 5.60
C THR A 70 -17.48 -1.42 7.10
N ASP A 71 -16.60 -2.19 7.74
CA ASP A 71 -16.56 -2.37 9.19
C ASP A 71 -16.35 -1.02 9.88
N TYR A 72 -15.41 -0.22 9.40
CA TYR A 72 -15.14 1.11 9.94
C TYR A 72 -16.36 2.05 9.82
N VAL A 73 -17.00 2.07 8.64
CA VAL A 73 -18.17 2.91 8.36
C VAL A 73 -19.35 2.49 9.23
N HIS A 74 -19.54 1.18 9.43
CA HIS A 74 -20.57 0.61 10.30
C HIS A 74 -20.33 1.00 11.77
N ASP A 75 -19.14 0.74 12.31
CA ASP A 75 -18.81 1.02 13.72
C ASP A 75 -18.94 2.51 14.06
N HIS A 76 -18.60 3.38 13.11
CA HIS A 76 -18.68 4.83 13.26
C HIS A 76 -20.01 5.43 12.76
N HIS A 77 -20.99 4.62 12.38
CA HIS A 77 -22.32 5.05 11.92
C HIS A 77 -22.28 6.09 10.79
N ILE A 78 -21.32 5.94 9.87
CA ILE A 78 -21.14 6.86 8.76
C ILE A 78 -22.14 6.48 7.65
N PRO A 79 -23.03 7.37 7.21
CA PRO A 79 -24.06 7.03 6.22
C PRO A 79 -23.50 7.06 4.79
N LEU A 80 -22.39 6.38 4.52
CA LEU A 80 -21.71 6.40 3.21
C LEU A 80 -22.61 5.81 2.11
N ALA A 81 -23.23 4.67 2.42
CA ALA A 81 -24.08 3.89 1.51
C ALA A 81 -25.35 4.66 1.05
N GLN A 82 -25.85 5.61 1.83
CA GLN A 82 -27.12 6.30 1.57
C GLN A 82 -26.96 7.60 0.76
N ARG A 83 -25.73 7.92 0.35
CA ARG A 83 -25.39 9.22 -0.26
C ARG A 83 -25.24 9.11 -1.76
N SER A 84 -25.39 10.24 -2.46
CA SER A 84 -25.06 10.31 -3.88
C SER A 84 -23.58 9.99 -4.14
N SER A 85 -23.24 9.53 -5.34
CA SER A 85 -21.85 9.18 -5.70
C SER A 85 -20.86 10.32 -5.44
N THR A 86 -21.22 11.57 -5.77
CA THR A 86 -20.41 12.75 -5.49
C THR A 86 -20.20 13.00 -4.00
N GLU A 87 -21.23 12.79 -3.19
CA GLU A 87 -21.13 12.91 -1.74
C GLU A 87 -20.32 11.76 -1.12
N GLN A 88 -20.47 10.54 -1.63
CA GLN A 88 -19.66 9.38 -1.23
C GLN A 88 -18.17 9.66 -1.47
N GLN A 89 -17.83 10.18 -2.65
CA GLN A 89 -16.46 10.57 -2.98
C GLN A 89 -15.92 11.60 -1.99
N ARG A 90 -16.68 12.66 -1.71
CA ARG A 90 -16.27 13.69 -0.76
C ARG A 90 -16.09 13.13 0.64
N LEU A 91 -17.07 12.37 1.14
CA LEU A 91 -17.05 11.79 2.48
C LEU A 91 -15.89 10.82 2.66
N LEU A 92 -15.65 9.93 1.70
CA LEU A 92 -14.54 8.98 1.78
C LEU A 92 -13.18 9.67 1.73
N THR A 93 -13.04 10.67 0.86
CA THR A 93 -11.81 11.47 0.75
C THR A 93 -11.53 12.20 2.07
N ASP A 94 -12.54 12.85 2.64
CA ASP A 94 -12.43 13.54 3.93
C ASP A 94 -12.13 12.57 5.08
N LEU A 95 -12.76 11.40 5.08
CA LEU A 95 -12.55 10.36 6.07
C LEU A 95 -11.10 9.88 6.06
N LEU A 96 -10.55 9.56 4.88
CA LEU A 96 -9.16 9.09 4.74
C LEU A 96 -8.12 10.21 4.95
N ALA A 97 -8.50 11.46 4.71
CA ALA A 97 -7.66 12.62 5.02
C ALA A 97 -7.52 12.81 6.54
N ARG A 98 -8.65 12.78 7.27
CA ARG A 98 -8.71 13.05 8.71
C ARG A 98 -8.33 11.85 9.56
N ASN A 99 -8.67 10.64 9.12
CA ASN A 99 -8.46 9.43 9.91
C ASN A 99 -7.12 8.77 9.61
N VAL A 100 -6.12 9.15 10.40
CA VAL A 100 -4.75 8.64 10.28
C VAL A 100 -4.67 7.13 10.55
N LYS A 101 -5.49 6.61 11.48
CA LYS A 101 -5.50 5.18 11.84
C LYS A 101 -5.97 4.33 10.67
N LEU A 102 -7.14 4.65 10.12
CA LEU A 102 -7.69 3.97 8.94
C LEU A 102 -6.71 4.03 7.77
N ARG A 103 -6.12 5.20 7.52
CA ARG A 103 -5.11 5.37 6.47
C ARG A 103 -3.90 4.45 6.65
N TYR A 104 -3.38 4.34 7.87
CA TYR A 104 -2.26 3.42 8.14
C TYR A 104 -2.67 1.95 8.07
N THR A 105 -3.90 1.58 8.43
CA THR A 105 -4.42 0.23 8.24
C THR A 105 -4.44 -0.13 6.75
N LEU A 106 -5.01 0.72 5.88
CA LEU A 106 -5.07 0.47 4.44
C LEU A 106 -3.67 0.39 3.81
N VAL A 107 -2.77 1.32 4.17
CA VAL A 107 -1.37 1.26 3.71
C VAL A 107 -0.70 -0.02 4.20
N GLY A 108 -0.93 -0.43 5.44
CA GLY A 108 -0.35 -1.63 6.05
C GLY A 108 -0.80 -2.93 5.36
N LEU A 109 -2.08 -3.04 5.00
CA LEU A 109 -2.62 -4.19 4.28
C LEU A 109 -1.90 -4.42 2.95
N ILE A 110 -1.56 -3.34 2.24
CA ILE A 110 -0.84 -3.42 0.97
C ILE A 110 0.66 -3.59 1.19
N ALA A 111 1.25 -2.78 2.07
CA ALA A 111 2.70 -2.80 2.32
C ALA A 111 3.18 -4.12 2.93
N GLY A 112 2.32 -4.85 3.64
CA GLY A 112 2.61 -6.19 4.14
C GLY A 112 2.85 -7.24 3.04
N LEU A 113 2.49 -6.95 1.79
CA LEU A 113 2.63 -7.84 0.63
C LEU A 113 3.77 -7.44 -0.32
N PHE A 114 4.58 -6.46 0.07
CA PHE A 114 5.79 -6.12 -0.67
C PHE A 114 6.86 -7.18 -0.45
N THR A 115 7.66 -7.41 -1.49
CA THR A 115 8.89 -8.20 -1.36
C THR A 115 9.97 -7.41 -0.60
N ALA A 116 11.07 -8.05 -0.22
CA ALA A 116 12.17 -7.36 0.44
C ALA A 116 12.74 -6.21 -0.43
N ALA A 117 12.87 -6.44 -1.74
CA ALA A 117 13.38 -5.46 -2.69
C ALA A 117 12.42 -4.28 -2.88
N GLU A 118 11.12 -4.55 -3.03
CA GLU A 118 10.09 -3.52 -3.11
C GLU A 118 9.97 -2.73 -1.81
N THR A 119 10.14 -3.37 -0.66
CA THR A 119 10.15 -2.70 0.64
C THR A 119 11.34 -1.76 0.77
N ALA A 120 12.51 -2.11 0.22
CA ALA A 120 13.67 -1.22 0.17
C ALA A 120 13.38 0.01 -0.71
N PHE A 121 12.84 -0.18 -1.91
CA PHE A 121 12.42 0.90 -2.80
C PHE A 121 11.34 1.79 -2.16
N TYR A 122 10.32 1.16 -1.59
CA TYR A 122 9.21 1.85 -0.93
C TYR A 122 9.69 2.74 0.23
N ARG A 123 10.69 2.29 1.00
CA ARG A 123 11.25 3.09 2.09
C ARG A 123 11.91 4.38 1.60
N GLN A 124 12.53 4.37 0.42
CA GLN A 124 13.15 5.56 -0.18
C GLN A 124 12.11 6.56 -0.70
N HIS A 125 10.98 6.08 -1.22
CA HIS A 125 9.92 6.89 -1.85
C HIS A 125 8.63 6.98 -1.01
N ARG A 126 8.72 6.70 0.30
CA ARG A 126 7.56 6.46 1.17
C ARG A 126 6.51 7.56 1.16
N PRO A 127 6.85 8.87 1.24
CA PRO A 127 5.84 9.93 1.25
C PRO A 127 5.01 9.96 -0.03
N GLU A 128 5.66 9.85 -1.19
CA GLU A 128 5.01 9.86 -2.48
C GLU A 128 4.16 8.60 -2.69
N LEU A 129 4.74 7.43 -2.43
CA LEU A 129 4.06 6.15 -2.63
C LEU A 129 2.85 5.99 -1.72
N ASN A 130 2.90 6.49 -0.48
CA ASN A 130 1.74 6.49 0.41
C ASN A 130 0.59 7.35 -0.10
N ARG A 131 0.91 8.54 -0.61
CA ARG A 131 -0.10 9.43 -1.19
C ARG A 131 -0.77 8.74 -2.38
N ARG A 132 0.03 8.19 -3.30
CA ARG A 132 -0.47 7.48 -4.49
C ARG A 132 -1.28 6.24 -4.14
N LEU A 133 -0.81 5.44 -3.17
CA LEU A 133 -1.52 4.25 -2.70
C LEU A 133 -2.91 4.61 -2.18
N ILE A 134 -3.02 5.64 -1.35
CA ILE A 134 -4.30 6.10 -0.82
C ILE A 134 -5.20 6.66 -1.92
N GLU A 135 -4.67 7.44 -2.86
CA GLU A 135 -5.44 7.92 -4.03
C GLU A 135 -6.03 6.74 -4.83
N MET A 136 -5.22 5.74 -5.14
CA MET A 136 -5.64 4.56 -5.89
C MET A 136 -6.62 3.67 -5.11
N ALA A 137 -6.39 3.48 -3.81
CA ALA A 137 -7.30 2.74 -2.94
C ALA A 137 -8.65 3.45 -2.83
N THR A 138 -8.66 4.78 -2.67
CA THR A 138 -9.87 5.59 -2.62
C THR A 138 -10.69 5.42 -3.90
N HIS A 139 -10.06 5.55 -5.07
CA HIS A 139 -10.74 5.37 -6.35
C HIS A 139 -11.38 3.98 -6.46
N ARG A 140 -10.66 2.93 -6.09
CA ARG A 140 -11.17 1.56 -6.13
C ARG A 140 -12.33 1.33 -5.18
N LEU A 141 -12.24 1.85 -3.96
CA LEU A 141 -13.31 1.75 -2.99
C LEU A 141 -14.57 2.41 -3.54
N LEU A 142 -14.46 3.63 -4.09
CA LEU A 142 -15.59 4.33 -4.71
C LEU A 142 -16.19 3.58 -5.90
N ASP A 143 -15.36 3.02 -6.78
CA ASP A 143 -15.82 2.24 -7.93
C ASP A 143 -16.62 0.99 -7.52
N GLN A 144 -16.31 0.43 -6.35
CA GLN A 144 -16.89 -0.82 -5.87
C GLN A 144 -18.00 -0.62 -4.83
N LEU A 145 -18.18 0.59 -4.28
CA LEU A 145 -19.27 0.92 -3.36
C LEU A 145 -20.66 0.57 -3.93
N PRO A 146 -20.99 0.89 -5.20
CA PRO A 146 -22.29 0.52 -5.78
C PRO A 146 -22.56 -0.98 -5.79
N ALA A 147 -21.51 -1.81 -5.86
CA ALA A 147 -21.63 -3.27 -5.89
C ALA A 147 -21.95 -3.88 -4.52
N LEU A 148 -21.77 -3.14 -3.42
CA LEU A 148 -22.13 -3.60 -2.06
C LEU A 148 -23.63 -3.47 -1.74
N HIS A 149 -24.40 -2.85 -2.65
CA HIS A 149 -25.84 -2.62 -2.49
C HIS A 149 -26.74 -3.69 -3.14
N GLN A 150 -26.16 -4.74 -3.72
CA GLN A 150 -26.86 -5.88 -4.32
C GLN A 150 -26.81 -7.09 -3.38
#